data_AF-A0A067GRM7-F1
#
_entry.id   AF-A0A067GRM7-F1
#
_cell.length_a   1.000
_cell.length_b   1.000
_cell.length_c   1.000
_cell.angle_alpha   90.00
_cell.angle_beta   90.00
_cell.angle_gamma   90.00
#
_symmetry.space_group_name_H-M   'P 1'
#
loop_
_entity.id
_entity.type
_entity.pdbx_description
1 polymer ?
#
loop_
_entity_poly.entity_id
_entity_poly.type
_entity_poly.pdbx_seq_one_letter_code
_entity_poly.pdbx_strand_id
1 'polypeptide(L)'
;MNKSSGISLLLGGAGPHRLAPQCEIHVGVNSGSSKFALERRAVNEATFLCPDQLGWQPQQIPVVLEDGGISRSRQTSLSTEAILKFLKKKGFDVVISDDAGRFVCNYVYYHSLRFAEQKGHKSLFVHVPLFSTIDEDTQMQFVATLFEAVASTC
;
A
#
# COMPACT_ATOMS: atom_id res chain seq x y z
N MET A 1 -19.39 2.67 -8.54
CA MET A 1 -19.13 1.29 -8.03
C MET A 1 -17.63 1.11 -7.99
N ASN A 2 -17.00 1.41 -6.86
CA ASN A 2 -15.54 1.40 -6.75
C ASN A 2 -15.14 0.03 -6.18
N LYS A 3 -14.83 -0.91 -7.07
CA LYS A 3 -14.24 -2.20 -6.67
C LYS A 3 -12.81 -1.94 -6.23
N SER A 4 -12.55 -1.95 -4.93
CA SER A 4 -11.20 -2.06 -4.40
C SER A 4 -10.88 -3.54 -4.25
N SER A 5 -10.42 -4.16 -5.33
CA SER A 5 -9.80 -5.48 -5.28
C SER A 5 -8.36 -5.26 -4.84
N GLY A 6 -8.06 -5.51 -3.57
CA GLY A 6 -6.69 -5.46 -3.05
C GLY A 6 -6.07 -6.85 -3.02
N ILE A 7 -4.88 -7.02 -3.57
CA ILE A 7 -4.06 -8.23 -3.40
C ILE A 7 -2.98 -7.88 -2.38
N SER A 8 -2.86 -8.70 -1.32
CA SER A 8 -1.75 -8.66 -0.37
C SER A 8 -0.81 -9.81 -0.71
N LEU A 9 0.45 -9.50 -1.01
CA LEU A 9 1.49 -10.50 -1.28
C LEU A 9 2.58 -10.44 -0.20
N LEU A 10 2.99 -11.61 0.28
CA LEU A 10 4.05 -11.79 1.27
C LEU A 10 5.33 -12.22 0.55
N LEU A 11 6.42 -11.44 0.68
CA LEU A 11 7.73 -11.80 0.16
C LEU A 11 8.58 -12.48 1.25
N GLY A 12 9.14 -13.67 0.95
CA GLY A 12 10.01 -14.44 1.86
C GLY A 12 11.32 -14.87 1.20
N GLY A 13 12.42 -14.89 1.96
CA GLY A 13 13.74 -15.40 1.55
C GLY A 13 13.91 -16.88 1.88
N ALA A 14 14.56 -17.65 1.00
CA ALA A 14 14.69 -19.12 1.13
C ALA A 14 15.68 -19.55 2.24
N GLY A 15 15.17 -20.19 3.29
CA GLY A 15 15.95 -20.83 4.36
C GLY A 15 15.09 -21.79 5.21
N PRO A 16 15.68 -22.76 5.92
CA PRO A 16 14.99 -23.94 6.51
C PRO A 16 14.18 -23.67 7.80
N HIS A 17 13.96 -22.41 8.15
CA HIS A 17 13.09 -22.02 9.27
C HIS A 17 11.90 -21.24 8.70
N ARG A 18 10.68 -21.47 9.24
CA ARG A 18 9.41 -20.82 8.83
C ARG A 18 9.65 -19.45 8.19
N LEU A 19 9.20 -19.28 6.94
CA LEU A 19 9.28 -18.02 6.21
C LEU A 19 8.47 -16.94 6.96
N ALA A 20 9.13 -16.19 7.83
CA ALA A 20 8.57 -14.95 8.33
C ALA A 20 8.63 -13.94 7.16
N PRO A 21 7.49 -13.35 6.74
CA PRO A 21 7.49 -12.38 5.67
C PRO A 21 8.31 -11.16 6.08
N GLN A 22 9.31 -10.82 5.27
CA GLN A 22 10.14 -9.63 5.53
C GLN A 22 9.43 -8.34 5.10
N CYS A 23 8.49 -8.45 4.15
CA CYS A 23 7.70 -7.35 3.65
C CYS A 23 6.29 -7.79 3.21
N GLU A 24 5.29 -7.00 3.59
CA GLU A 24 3.92 -7.04 3.06
C GLU A 24 3.76 -5.98 1.98
N ILE A 25 3.26 -6.35 0.80
CA ILE A 25 2.94 -5.38 -0.26
C ILE A 25 1.46 -5.47 -0.55
N HIS A 26 0.79 -4.33 -0.46
CA HIS A 26 -0.61 -4.15 -0.80
C HIS A 26 -0.71 -3.36 -2.09
N VAL A 27 -1.59 -3.80 -2.99
CA VAL A 27 -1.91 -3.07 -4.22
C VAL A 27 -3.38 -2.70 -4.18
N GLY A 28 -3.72 -1.44 -4.47
CA GLY A 28 -5.10 -0.95 -4.51
C GLY A 28 -5.36 -0.06 -5.72
N VAL A 29 -6.59 -0.03 -6.21
CA VAL A 29 -6.94 0.78 -7.39
C VAL A 29 -7.32 2.20 -6.97
N ASN A 30 -6.72 3.20 -7.61
CA ASN A 30 -7.15 4.60 -7.55
C ASN A 30 -7.66 5.04 -8.93
N SER A 31 -8.99 5.12 -9.09
CA SER A 31 -9.63 5.43 -10.36
C SER A 31 -9.41 6.86 -10.86
N GLY A 32 -9.00 7.78 -9.98
CA GLY A 32 -8.66 9.16 -10.35
C GLY A 32 -7.19 9.35 -10.73
N SER A 33 -6.35 8.33 -10.57
CA SER A 33 -4.92 8.43 -10.85
C SER A 33 -4.61 8.11 -12.31
N SER A 34 -3.62 8.82 -12.87
CA SER A 34 -2.96 8.49 -14.14
C SER A 34 -1.57 7.88 -13.95
N LYS A 35 -1.14 7.69 -12.69
CA LYS A 35 0.20 7.24 -12.31
C LYS A 35 0.15 6.16 -11.24
N PHE A 36 1.23 5.39 -11.12
CA PHE A 36 1.45 4.56 -9.95
C PHE A 36 1.86 5.44 -8.77
N ALA A 37 1.42 5.10 -7.55
CA ALA A 37 1.77 5.85 -6.35
C ALA A 37 2.28 4.92 -5.25
N LEU A 38 3.50 5.16 -4.77
CA LEU A 38 4.05 4.53 -3.58
C LEU A 38 3.52 5.30 -2.36
N GLU A 39 2.66 4.68 -1.56
CA GLU A 39 2.12 5.32 -0.37
C GLU A 39 3.14 5.26 0.76
N ARG A 40 3.70 6.40 1.14
CA ARG A 40 4.71 6.50 2.21
C ARG A 40 4.09 6.36 3.60
N ARG A 41 2.81 6.71 3.76
CA ARG A 41 2.13 6.71 5.06
C ARG A 41 0.64 6.38 4.97
N ALA A 42 0.10 5.96 6.12
CA ALA A 42 -1.33 5.84 6.36
C ALA A 42 -1.72 6.71 7.58
N VAL A 43 -2.97 7.17 7.61
CA VAL A 43 -3.53 7.95 8.72
C VAL A 43 -4.50 7.10 9.54
N ASN A 44 -4.61 7.39 10.83
CA ASN A 44 -5.49 6.69 11.77
C ASN A 44 -6.95 7.12 11.60
N GLU A 45 -7.43 7.30 10.38
CA GLU A 45 -8.77 7.80 10.10
C GLU A 45 -9.52 6.86 9.15
N ALA A 46 -10.73 6.48 9.55
CA ALA A 46 -11.71 5.84 8.70
C ALA A 46 -12.88 6.80 8.45
N THR A 47 -12.91 7.38 7.25
CA THR A 47 -13.97 8.27 6.76
C THR A 47 -14.35 7.82 5.35
N PHE A 48 -15.27 6.86 5.25
CA PHE A 48 -15.57 6.16 4.02
C PHE A 48 -16.63 6.94 3.23
N LEU A 49 -16.26 7.44 2.04
CA LEU A 49 -17.16 8.22 1.17
C LEU A 49 -18.33 7.39 0.62
N CYS A 50 -18.18 6.07 0.57
CA CYS A 50 -19.23 5.12 0.22
C CYS A 50 -19.08 3.87 1.12
N PRO A 51 -20.13 3.05 1.29
CA PRO A 51 -20.01 1.82 2.04
C PRO A 51 -18.99 0.88 1.41
N ASP A 52 -18.31 0.10 2.25
CA ASP A 52 -17.52 -1.03 1.78
C ASP A 52 -18.44 -2.17 1.27
N GLN A 53 -17.83 -3.31 0.89
CA GLN A 53 -18.58 -4.44 0.35
C GLN A 53 -19.51 -5.11 1.36
N LEU A 54 -19.33 -4.85 2.67
CA LEU A 54 -20.18 -5.35 3.75
C LEU A 54 -21.18 -4.28 4.24
N GLY A 55 -21.22 -3.11 3.59
CA GLY A 55 -22.11 -2.02 3.95
C GLY A 55 -21.58 -1.14 5.09
N TRP A 56 -20.36 -1.35 5.57
CA TRP A 56 -19.78 -0.52 6.62
C TRP A 56 -19.30 0.81 6.05
N GLN A 57 -19.72 1.92 6.67
CA GLN A 57 -19.39 3.27 6.23
C GLN A 57 -19.03 4.19 7.42
N PRO A 58 -17.86 3.98 8.05
CA PRO A 58 -17.40 4.79 9.18
C PRO A 58 -17.22 6.26 8.80
N GLN A 59 -17.47 7.15 9.76
CA GLN A 59 -17.33 8.60 9.61
C GLN A 59 -16.46 9.16 10.74
N GLN A 60 -15.26 9.65 10.41
CA GLN A 60 -14.34 10.32 11.33
C GLN A 60 -14.00 9.53 12.61
N ILE A 61 -13.87 8.22 12.50
CA ILE A 61 -13.44 7.37 13.62
C ILE A 61 -11.98 6.94 13.45
N PRO A 62 -11.28 6.63 14.55
CA PRO A 62 -9.94 6.07 14.45
C PRO A 62 -9.97 4.67 13.82
N VAL A 63 -8.94 4.35 13.03
CA VAL A 63 -8.73 2.97 12.53
C VAL A 63 -8.39 2.05 13.71
N VAL A 64 -7.50 2.52 14.60
CA VAL A 64 -7.14 1.87 15.86
C VAL A 64 -7.31 2.88 17.00
N LEU A 65 -8.21 2.58 17.92
CA LEU A 65 -8.55 3.48 19.03
C LEU A 65 -7.36 3.70 19.99
N GLU A 66 -6.57 2.65 20.24
CA GLU A 66 -5.43 2.68 21.16
C GLU A 66 -4.27 3.54 20.65
N ASP A 67 -4.22 3.81 19.34
CA ASP A 67 -3.16 4.60 18.72
C ASP A 67 -3.43 6.12 18.83
N GLY A 68 -4.56 6.53 19.41
CA GLY A 68 -4.94 7.92 19.68
C GLY A 68 -5.84 8.54 18.60
N GLY A 69 -5.78 9.87 18.45
CA GLY A 69 -6.69 10.60 17.56
C GLY A 69 -6.48 10.33 16.06
N ILE A 70 -7.48 10.71 15.25
CA ILE A 70 -7.54 10.41 13.81
C ILE A 70 -6.41 11.04 12.98
N SER A 71 -5.79 12.12 13.49
CA SER A 71 -4.66 12.79 12.83
C SER A 71 -3.33 12.04 12.96
N ARG A 72 -3.27 10.98 13.77
CA ARG A 72 -2.08 10.13 13.88
C ARG A 72 -1.79 9.48 12.54
N SER A 73 -0.51 9.30 12.22
CA SER A 73 -0.07 8.62 11.02
C SER A 73 1.07 7.67 11.32
N ARG A 74 1.21 6.66 10.47
CA ARG A 74 2.29 5.67 10.47
C ARG A 74 2.95 5.68 9.10
N GLN A 75 4.25 5.43 9.05
CA GLN A 75 5.02 5.48 7.79
C GLN A 75 5.74 4.17 7.56
N THR A 76 5.92 3.81 6.29
CA THR A 76 6.75 2.66 5.95
C THR A 76 8.21 2.90 6.34
N SER A 77 8.89 1.85 6.77
CA SER A 77 10.33 1.84 7.02
C SER A 77 11.15 1.54 5.76
N LEU A 78 10.50 1.24 4.63
CA LEU A 78 11.16 1.11 3.33
C LEU A 78 11.60 2.48 2.81
N SER A 79 12.74 2.52 2.12
CA SER A 79 13.13 3.73 1.39
C SER A 79 12.29 3.86 0.12
N THR A 80 11.20 4.62 0.20
CA THR A 80 10.33 4.94 -0.93
C THR A 80 11.09 5.65 -2.06
N GLU A 81 12.13 6.42 -1.73
CA GLU A 81 12.97 7.13 -2.69
C GLU A 81 13.85 6.17 -3.50
N ALA A 82 14.42 5.15 -2.85
CA ALA A 82 15.21 4.12 -3.52
C ALA A 82 14.33 3.29 -4.47
N ILE A 83 13.15 2.88 -4.01
CA ILE A 83 12.17 2.14 -4.81
C ILE A 83 11.69 3.01 -5.99
N LEU A 84 11.36 4.28 -5.76
CA LEU A 84 10.98 5.24 -6.79
C LEU A 84 12.06 5.35 -7.86
N LYS A 85 13.33 5.53 -7.45
CA LYS A 85 14.47 5.65 -8.37
C LYS A 85 14.62 4.39 -9.22
N PHE A 86 14.48 3.21 -8.62
CA PHE A 86 14.55 1.93 -9.33
C PHE A 86 13.45 1.82 -10.39
N LEU A 87 12.20 2.08 -10.01
CA LEU A 87 11.04 1.97 -10.90
C LEU A 87 11.10 3.00 -12.05
N LYS A 88 11.50 4.24 -11.77
CA LYS A 88 11.70 5.26 -12.80
C LYS A 88 12.78 4.86 -13.80
N LYS A 89 13.88 4.24 -13.35
CA LYS A 89 14.93 3.72 -14.24
C LYS A 89 14.41 2.62 -15.17
N LYS A 90 13.38 1.89 -14.75
CA LYS A 90 12.70 0.84 -15.53
C LYS A 90 11.59 1.40 -16.44
N GLY A 91 11.37 2.71 -16.45
CA GLY A 91 10.45 3.39 -17.37
C GLY A 91 9.04 3.65 -16.83
N PHE A 92 8.76 3.35 -15.55
CA PHE A 92 7.43 3.57 -14.97
C PHE A 92 7.22 5.02 -14.52
N ASP A 93 6.03 5.58 -14.77
CA ASP A 93 5.59 6.86 -14.20
C ASP A 93 5.02 6.65 -12.80
N VAL A 94 5.89 6.84 -11.81
CA VAL A 94 5.60 6.59 -10.39
C VAL A 94 5.84 7.86 -9.57
N VAL A 95 5.00 8.07 -8.57
CA VAL A 95 5.15 9.13 -7.57
C VAL A 95 5.20 8.56 -6.16
N ILE A 96 5.74 9.33 -5.22
CA ILE A 96 5.54 9.07 -3.79
C ILE A 96 4.31 9.86 -3.35
N SER A 97 3.41 9.21 -2.63
CA SER A 97 2.20 9.79 -2.07
C SER A 97 2.24 9.74 -0.54
N ASP A 98 1.77 10.81 0.08
CA ASP A 98 1.60 10.91 1.54
C ASP A 98 0.14 10.72 1.97
N ASP A 99 -0.71 10.24 1.07
CA ASP A 99 -2.14 10.15 1.31
C ASP A 99 -2.76 8.94 0.59
N ALA A 100 -2.90 7.84 1.35
CA ALA A 100 -3.59 6.64 0.89
C ALA A 100 -5.13 6.75 0.90
N GLY A 101 -5.68 7.96 1.14
CA GLY A 101 -7.11 8.23 1.27
C GLY A 101 -7.66 7.95 2.66
N ARG A 102 -8.99 7.84 2.78
CA ARG A 102 -9.69 7.50 4.04
C ARG A 102 -10.65 6.32 3.87
N PHE A 103 -10.45 5.53 2.82
CA PHE A 103 -11.23 4.33 2.53
C PHE A 103 -10.47 3.07 2.94
N VAL A 104 -10.91 1.90 2.46
CA VAL A 104 -10.33 0.59 2.78
C VAL A 104 -8.82 0.47 2.52
N CYS A 105 -8.28 1.18 1.51
CA CYS A 105 -6.84 1.19 1.24
C CYS A 105 -6.04 1.72 2.44
N ASN A 106 -6.39 2.93 2.91
CA ASN A 106 -5.79 3.53 4.11
C ASN A 106 -6.04 2.69 5.36
N TYR A 107 -7.27 2.18 5.53
CA TYR A 107 -7.65 1.36 6.68
C TYR A 107 -6.75 0.13 6.82
N VAL A 108 -6.62 -0.66 5.75
CA VAL A 108 -5.78 -1.86 5.74
C VAL A 108 -4.30 -1.47 5.90
N TYR A 109 -3.85 -0.43 5.20
CA TYR A 109 -2.45 -0.02 5.26
C TYR A 109 -2.03 0.43 6.67
N TYR A 110 -2.89 1.15 7.38
CA TYR A 110 -2.64 1.58 8.75
C TYR A 110 -2.44 0.37 9.69
N HIS A 111 -3.30 -0.65 9.57
CA HIS A 111 -3.14 -1.89 10.32
C HIS A 111 -1.85 -2.63 9.97
N SER A 112 -1.49 -2.74 8.69
CA SER A 112 -0.27 -3.42 8.24
C SER A 112 0.99 -2.69 8.72
N LEU A 113 1.02 -1.35 8.64
CA LEU A 113 2.13 -0.56 9.19
C LEU A 113 2.29 -0.75 10.70
N ARG A 114 1.16 -0.70 11.44
CA ARG A 114 1.16 -0.96 12.89
C ARG A 114 1.69 -2.35 13.22
N PHE A 115 1.26 -3.36 12.48
CA PHE A 115 1.72 -4.74 12.66
C PHE A 115 3.21 -4.87 12.33
N ALA A 116 3.65 -4.26 11.23
CA ALA A 116 5.03 -4.25 10.79
C ALA A 116 5.97 -3.64 11.84
N GLU A 117 5.60 -2.49 12.41
CA GLU A 117 6.34 -1.87 13.53
C GLU A 117 6.45 -2.79 14.75
N GLN A 118 5.38 -3.50 15.11
CA GLN A 118 5.34 -4.39 16.28
C GLN A 118 6.13 -5.69 16.09
N LYS A 119 6.26 -6.16 14.84
CA LYS A 119 6.92 -7.44 14.51
C LYS A 119 8.30 -7.28 13.88
N GLY A 120 8.72 -6.06 13.59
CA GLY A 120 9.97 -5.79 12.87
C GLY A 120 9.90 -6.19 11.39
N HIS A 121 8.71 -6.18 10.80
CA HIS A 121 8.52 -6.39 9.36
C HIS A 121 8.48 -5.04 8.63
N LYS A 122 8.37 -5.09 7.29
CA LYS A 122 8.14 -3.92 6.44
C LYS A 122 6.76 -4.04 5.79
N SER A 123 6.12 -2.91 5.48
CA SER A 123 4.86 -2.89 4.74
C SER A 123 4.84 -1.72 3.76
N LEU A 124 4.31 -1.94 2.56
CA LEU A 124 4.15 -0.92 1.53
C LEU A 124 2.78 -1.05 0.88
N PHE A 125 2.12 0.08 0.66
CA PHE A 125 0.93 0.15 -0.17
C PHE A 125 1.24 0.88 -1.47
N VAL A 126 0.69 0.37 -2.57
CA VAL A 126 0.84 0.98 -3.89
C VAL A 126 -0.53 1.17 -4.53
N HIS A 127 -0.83 2.40 -4.91
CA HIS A 127 -2.00 2.67 -5.74
C HIS A 127 -1.65 2.53 -7.22
N VAL A 128 -2.53 1.84 -7.95
CA VAL A 128 -2.45 1.66 -9.40
C VAL A 128 -3.67 2.31 -10.08
N PRO A 129 -3.55 2.84 -11.31
CA PRO A 129 -4.70 3.33 -12.07
C PRO A 129 -5.69 2.23 -12.47
N LEU A 130 -6.81 2.62 -13.08
CA LEU A 130 -7.66 1.67 -13.80
C LEU A 130 -6.93 1.06 -15.00
N PHE A 131 -7.33 -0.15 -15.40
CA PHE A 131 -6.82 -0.78 -16.62
C PHE A 131 -7.14 0.00 -17.90
N SER A 132 -8.19 0.82 -17.89
CA SER A 132 -8.50 1.74 -18.99
C SER A 132 -7.51 2.91 -19.10
N THR A 133 -6.72 3.17 -18.05
CA THR A 133 -5.75 4.27 -17.97
C THR A 133 -4.33 3.76 -18.19
N ILE A 134 -3.97 2.64 -17.55
CA ILE A 134 -2.73 1.89 -17.79
C ILE A 134 -3.14 0.43 -17.91
N ASP A 135 -2.89 -0.20 -19.05
CA ASP A 135 -3.33 -1.56 -19.35
C ASP A 135 -2.79 -2.61 -18.36
N GLU A 136 -3.48 -3.75 -18.30
CA GLU A 136 -3.19 -4.83 -17.36
C GLU A 136 -1.75 -5.36 -17.51
N ASP A 137 -1.25 -5.54 -18.73
CA ASP A 137 0.10 -6.06 -18.97
C ASP A 137 1.17 -5.10 -18.40
N THR A 138 1.01 -3.80 -18.63
CA THR A 138 1.88 -2.78 -18.05
C THR A 138 1.81 -2.77 -16.51
N GLN A 139 0.62 -2.91 -15.92
CA GLN A 139 0.47 -2.98 -14.46
C GLN A 139 1.09 -4.26 -13.88
N MET A 140 0.98 -5.40 -14.57
CA MET A 140 1.61 -6.65 -14.15
C MET A 140 3.13 -6.56 -14.21
N GLN A 141 3.70 -5.96 -15.26
CA GLN A 141 5.13 -5.67 -15.35
C GLN A 141 5.60 -4.71 -14.24
N PHE A 142 4.79 -3.70 -13.93
CA PHE A 142 5.06 -2.80 -12.82
C PHE A 142 5.11 -3.55 -11.47
N VAL A 143 4.13 -4.41 -11.17
CA VAL A 143 4.11 -5.17 -9.90
C VAL A 143 5.30 -6.12 -9.81
N ALA A 144 5.67 -6.82 -10.89
CA ALA A 144 6.86 -7.66 -10.91
C ALA A 144 8.14 -6.85 -10.63
N THR A 145 8.28 -5.69 -11.28
CA THR A 145 9.43 -4.79 -11.09
C THR A 145 9.45 -4.18 -9.67
N LEU A 146 8.28 -3.91 -9.09
CA LEU A 146 8.15 -3.47 -7.70
C LEU A 146 8.70 -4.52 -6.73
N PHE A 147 8.43 -5.81 -6.97
CA PHE A 147 9.00 -6.87 -6.14
C PHE A 147 10.51 -6.95 -6.26
N GLU A 148 11.09 -6.79 -7.46
CA GLU A 148 12.53 -6.67 -7.63
C GLU A 148 13.09 -5.48 -6.84
N ALA A 149 12.43 -4.32 -6.92
CA ALA A 149 12.85 -3.11 -6.23
C ALA A 149 12.84 -3.29 -4.70
N VAL A 150 11.76 -3.85 -4.15
CA VAL A 150 11.63 -4.10 -2.72
C VAL A 150 12.66 -5.13 -2.27
N ALA A 151 12.80 -6.26 -2.96
CA ALA A 151 13.78 -7.29 -2.64
C ALA A 151 15.23 -6.76 -2.68
N SER A 152 15.54 -5.80 -3.56
CA SER A 152 16.87 -5.17 -3.65
C SER A 152 17.14 -4.14 -2.55
N THR A 153 16.12 -3.72 -1.80
CA THR A 153 16.21 -2.71 -0.73
C THR A 153 15.91 -3.28 0.66
N CYS A 154 15.61 -4.58 0.74
CA CYS A 154 15.21 -5.25 1.97
C CYS A 154 16.38 -5.82 2.74
#